data_AF-A0A329RAQ9-F1
#
_entry.id   AF-A0A329RAQ9-F1
#
_cell.length_a   1.000
_cell.length_b   1.000
_cell.length_c   1.000
_cell.angle_alpha   90.00
_cell.angle_beta   90.00
_cell.angle_gamma   90.00
#
_symmetry.space_group_name_H-M   'P 1'
#
loop_
_entity.id
_entity.type
_entity.pdbx_description
1 polymer ?
#
loop_
_entity_poly.entity_id
_entity_poly.type
_entity_poly.pdbx_seq_one_letter_code
_entity_poly.pdbx_strand_id
1 'polypeptide(L)'
;LHPMSGIIKPGSMTLILANPGAGKSTFLKALAGKLQDNKQTEIGGEILYSGLKGEEIDLIKLVGLVDQTDNHIPTLTVRETFKFADLCVNGRPEDQPEEMRDIAALRTELFLQILGLENCADTVVGNALLRGVSGGERKRVTVGEVLVGGQSLFLCDEISTGLDSAATFDIIKALRTWCKTLGGSVIVALLQPTPEVVEQFDDILMVNEGHMVYHGPRTEILDYFDERGFSCPPRVDPADFLIEVTSGRGHGYSNGKVERKDLAVSSEDFNNLFCQSSIYKKTHQAISKGFNEHQFENPEDFQKAKSVANLARSKQKSEFGLAFVPSTMLLLNRQKLIWLRDPPLLWGKLFEALIVGLVLGMIYFNVSSTYYLR
;
A
#
# COMPACT_ATOMS: atom_id res chain seq x y z
N LEU A 1 7.37 -13.38 -12.04
CA LEU A 1 5.90 -13.54 -12.02
C LEU A 1 5.51 -14.24 -13.30
N HIS A 2 4.63 -15.22 -13.23
CA HIS A 2 4.08 -15.91 -14.40
C HIS A 2 2.78 -15.23 -14.85
N PRO A 3 2.23 -15.56 -16.03
CA PRO A 3 0.96 -15.00 -16.48
C PRO A 3 -0.16 -15.23 -15.45
N MET A 4 -0.84 -14.16 -15.06
CA MET A 4 -1.94 -14.17 -14.10
C MET A 4 -3.10 -13.35 -14.65
N SER A 5 -4.33 -13.73 -14.31
CA SER A 5 -5.54 -13.03 -14.74
C SER A 5 -6.52 -12.95 -13.57
N GLY A 6 -6.92 -11.74 -13.20
CA GLY A 6 -7.79 -11.51 -12.06
C GLY A 6 -8.54 -10.19 -12.18
N ILE A 7 -9.57 -10.05 -11.36
CA ILE A 7 -10.36 -8.82 -11.21
C ILE A 7 -10.41 -8.48 -9.73
N ILE A 8 -10.11 -7.23 -9.39
CA ILE A 8 -10.34 -6.67 -8.05
C ILE A 8 -11.60 -5.83 -8.13
N LYS A 9 -12.59 -6.15 -7.29
CA LYS A 9 -13.88 -5.45 -7.31
C LYS A 9 -13.77 -4.10 -6.58
N PRO A 10 -14.55 -3.10 -7.00
CA PRO A 10 -14.69 -1.87 -6.23
C PRO A 10 -15.31 -2.13 -4.85
N GLY A 11 -14.79 -1.46 -3.82
CA GLY A 11 -15.29 -1.62 -2.43
C GLY A 11 -15.01 -2.98 -1.79
N SER A 12 -14.14 -3.80 -2.38
CA SER A 12 -13.71 -5.08 -1.79
C SER A 12 -12.34 -5.00 -1.16
N MET A 13 -12.11 -5.86 -0.17
CA MET A 13 -10.80 -6.08 0.43
C MET A 13 -10.26 -7.45 0.05
N THR A 14 -9.11 -7.49 -0.62
CA THR A 14 -8.47 -8.71 -1.12
C THR A 14 -7.20 -9.02 -0.34
N LEU A 15 -7.09 -10.25 0.17
CA LEU A 15 -5.91 -10.75 0.86
C LEU A 15 -4.99 -11.46 -0.11
N ILE A 16 -3.72 -11.05 -0.19
CA ILE A 16 -2.68 -11.81 -0.87
C ILE A 16 -2.05 -12.77 0.14
N LEU A 17 -2.26 -14.08 -0.08
CA LEU A 17 -1.58 -15.15 0.65
C LEU A 17 -0.49 -15.74 -0.24
N ALA A 18 0.77 -15.63 0.19
CA ALA A 18 1.87 -16.26 -0.54
C ALA A 18 3.07 -16.50 0.38
N ASN A 19 3.83 -17.56 0.07
CA ASN A 19 5.13 -17.81 0.68
C ASN A 19 6.10 -16.61 0.52
N PRO A 20 7.10 -16.46 1.40
CA PRO A 20 8.16 -15.49 1.19
C PRO A 20 8.85 -15.74 -0.15
N GLY A 21 9.20 -14.68 -0.87
CA GLY A 21 9.84 -14.79 -2.19
C GLY A 21 8.92 -15.15 -3.36
N ALA A 22 7.61 -15.37 -3.14
CA ALA A 22 6.66 -15.66 -4.22
C ALA A 22 6.35 -14.48 -5.16
N GLY A 23 6.92 -13.30 -4.92
CA GLY A 23 6.77 -12.11 -5.77
C GLY A 23 5.63 -11.17 -5.38
N LYS A 24 5.12 -11.23 -4.14
CA LYS A 24 4.05 -10.33 -3.62
C LYS A 24 4.36 -8.85 -3.82
N SER A 25 5.52 -8.41 -3.33
CA SER A 25 5.96 -7.02 -3.45
C SER A 25 6.12 -6.58 -4.90
N THR A 26 6.64 -7.47 -5.76
CA THR A 26 6.74 -7.22 -7.20
C THR A 26 5.36 -7.08 -7.82
N PHE A 27 4.41 -7.94 -7.46
CA PHE A 27 3.03 -7.87 -7.96
C PHE A 27 2.32 -6.58 -7.53
N LEU A 28 2.42 -6.18 -6.26
CA LEU A 28 1.85 -4.91 -5.78
C LEU A 28 2.52 -3.70 -6.44
N LYS A 29 3.84 -3.71 -6.63
CA LYS A 29 4.55 -2.63 -7.36
C LYS A 29 4.14 -2.56 -8.84
N ALA A 30 3.82 -3.69 -9.46
CA ALA A 30 3.28 -3.73 -10.83
C ALA A 30 1.91 -3.05 -10.90
N LEU A 31 1.00 -3.39 -9.98
CA LEU A 31 -0.32 -2.78 -9.85
C LEU A 31 -0.28 -1.29 -9.46
N ALA A 32 0.81 -0.83 -8.84
CA ALA A 32 1.02 0.57 -8.52
C ALA A 32 1.63 1.38 -9.69
N GLY A 33 1.99 0.73 -10.81
CA GLY A 33 2.75 1.37 -11.89
C GLY A 33 4.17 1.79 -11.50
N LYS A 34 4.74 1.19 -10.44
CA LYS A 34 6.08 1.52 -9.93
C LYS A 34 7.18 0.58 -10.43
N LEU A 35 6.83 -0.50 -11.13
CA LEU A 35 7.81 -1.29 -11.87
C LEU A 35 8.14 -0.57 -13.18
N GLN A 36 9.43 -0.46 -13.47
CA GLN A 36 9.92 0.09 -14.73
C GLN A 36 10.51 -1.05 -15.55
N ASP A 37 10.19 -1.07 -16.85
CA ASP A 37 10.86 -1.95 -17.80
C ASP A 37 12.36 -1.62 -17.81
N ASN A 38 13.17 -2.63 -17.56
CA ASN A 38 14.62 -2.52 -17.57
C ASN A 38 15.20 -3.82 -18.14
N LYS A 39 16.53 -3.89 -18.29
CA LYS A 39 17.19 -5.08 -18.85
C LYS A 39 16.93 -6.38 -18.07
N GLN A 40 16.40 -6.30 -16.85
CA GLN A 40 16.14 -7.43 -15.96
C GLN A 40 14.65 -7.70 -15.74
N THR A 41 13.76 -6.80 -16.19
CA THR A 41 12.32 -6.84 -15.90
C THR A 41 11.55 -6.41 -17.14
N GLU A 42 10.73 -7.33 -17.67
CA GLU A 42 9.80 -7.07 -18.76
C GLU A 42 8.38 -7.28 -18.22
N ILE A 43 7.55 -6.25 -18.30
CA ILE A 43 6.16 -6.32 -17.89
C ILE A 43 5.32 -6.84 -19.07
N GLY A 44 4.97 -8.12 -19.01
CA GLY A 44 4.04 -8.74 -19.95
C GLY A 44 2.58 -8.59 -19.52
N GLY A 45 1.67 -8.59 -20.49
CA GLY A 45 0.21 -8.51 -20.26
C GLY A 45 -0.33 -7.09 -20.23
N GLU A 46 -1.56 -6.93 -19.73
CA GLU A 46 -2.25 -5.65 -19.68
C GLU A 46 -2.96 -5.49 -18.33
N ILE A 47 -2.80 -4.32 -17.70
CA ILE A 47 -3.49 -3.95 -16.46
C ILE A 47 -4.47 -2.83 -16.79
N LEU A 48 -5.75 -3.09 -16.51
CA LEU A 48 -6.84 -2.14 -16.72
C LEU A 48 -7.39 -1.66 -15.38
N TYR A 49 -7.53 -0.35 -15.26
CA TYR A 49 -8.11 0.34 -14.12
C TYR A 49 -9.47 0.90 -14.53
N SER A 50 -10.55 0.26 -14.09
CA SER A 50 -11.93 0.60 -14.52
C SER A 50 -12.08 0.67 -16.04
N GLY A 51 -11.40 -0.22 -16.76
CA GLY A 51 -11.41 -0.28 -18.23
C GLY A 51 -10.39 0.62 -18.94
N LEU A 52 -9.56 1.36 -18.20
CA LEU A 52 -8.52 2.23 -18.77
C LEU A 52 -7.13 1.66 -18.58
N LYS A 53 -6.25 1.86 -19.56
CA LYS A 53 -4.83 1.52 -19.39
C LYS A 53 -4.15 2.49 -18.43
N GLY A 54 -3.14 2.00 -17.71
CA GLY A 54 -2.34 2.83 -16.81
C GLY A 54 -1.72 4.07 -17.47
N GLU A 55 -1.40 4.01 -18.76
CA GLU A 55 -0.85 5.14 -19.54
C GLU A 55 -1.87 6.26 -19.81
N GLU A 56 -3.17 5.95 -19.72
CA GLU A 56 -4.26 6.90 -19.99
C GLU A 56 -4.69 7.69 -18.76
N ILE A 57 -4.19 7.30 -17.58
CA ILE A 57 -4.61 7.85 -16.28
C ILE A 57 -3.41 8.24 -15.42
N ASP A 58 -3.66 9.15 -14.48
CA ASP A 58 -2.68 9.47 -13.44
C ASP A 58 -2.74 8.41 -12.32
N LEU A 59 -1.91 7.36 -12.43
CA LEU A 59 -1.88 6.25 -11.48
C LEU A 59 -1.54 6.68 -10.05
N ILE A 60 -0.74 7.74 -9.89
CA ILE A 60 -0.34 8.22 -8.55
C ILE A 60 -1.56 8.73 -7.77
N LYS A 61 -2.54 9.30 -8.47
CA LYS A 61 -3.81 9.76 -7.89
C LYS A 61 -4.83 8.64 -7.69
N LEU A 62 -4.70 7.55 -8.44
CA LEU A 62 -5.64 6.43 -8.35
C LEU A 62 -5.20 5.35 -7.34
N VAL A 63 -3.90 5.08 -7.26
CA VAL A 63 -3.33 3.93 -6.54
C VAL A 63 -2.35 4.40 -5.46
N GLY A 64 -2.65 4.08 -4.21
CA GLY A 64 -1.75 4.27 -3.07
C GLY A 64 -0.98 2.98 -2.78
N LEU A 65 0.34 3.04 -2.66
CA LEU A 65 1.18 1.91 -2.24
C LEU A 65 1.81 2.20 -0.88
N VAL A 66 1.45 1.39 0.12
CA VAL A 66 2.06 1.34 1.44
C VAL A 66 3.20 0.33 1.40
N ASP A 67 4.43 0.80 1.61
CA ASP A 67 5.63 -0.04 1.61
C ASP A 67 5.78 -0.82 2.93
N GLN A 68 6.62 -1.85 2.91
CA GLN A 68 6.93 -2.67 4.08
C GLN A 68 7.63 -1.85 5.17
N THR A 69 8.48 -0.89 4.77
CA THR A 69 9.28 -0.07 5.69
C THR A 69 8.57 1.22 6.07
N ASP A 70 8.60 1.55 7.36
CA ASP A 70 8.06 2.81 7.88
C ASP A 70 9.14 3.91 7.79
N ASN A 71 9.05 4.78 6.79
CA ASN A 71 10.01 5.87 6.59
C ASN A 71 9.40 7.23 6.92
N HIS A 72 9.47 7.60 8.19
CA HIS A 72 8.92 8.86 8.70
C HIS A 72 10.01 9.84 9.12
N ILE A 73 9.68 11.14 9.04
CA ILE A 73 10.51 12.18 9.65
C ILE A 73 10.24 12.15 11.17
N PRO A 74 11.24 11.80 11.99
CA PRO A 74 11.01 11.44 13.40
C PRO A 74 10.56 12.61 14.27
N THR A 75 10.90 13.85 13.90
CA THR A 75 10.61 15.07 14.67
C THR A 75 9.25 15.70 14.35
N LEU A 76 8.54 15.18 13.35
CA LEU A 76 7.18 15.60 13.02
C LEU A 76 6.16 14.83 13.87
N THR A 77 5.06 15.49 14.19
CA THR A 77 3.90 14.85 14.82
C THR A 77 3.08 14.07 13.80
N VAL A 78 2.25 13.12 14.25
CA VAL A 78 1.36 12.35 13.38
C VAL A 78 0.46 13.26 12.54
N ARG A 79 -0.14 14.27 13.18
CA ARG A 79 -1.01 15.27 12.53
C ARG A 79 -0.25 16.09 11.48
N GLU A 80 0.98 16.50 11.78
CA GLU A 80 1.83 17.23 10.82
C GLU A 80 2.21 16.36 9.63
N THR A 81 2.52 15.08 9.84
CA THR A 81 2.81 14.12 8.77
C THR A 81 1.61 13.95 7.85
N PHE A 82 0.41 13.73 8.40
CA PHE A 82 -0.81 13.57 7.60
C PHE A 82 -1.16 14.84 6.85
N LYS A 83 -1.12 16.00 7.50
CA LYS A 83 -1.37 17.29 6.87
C LYS A 83 -0.38 17.58 5.75
N PHE A 84 0.89 17.25 5.94
CA PHE A 84 1.90 17.42 4.91
C PHE A 84 1.66 16.51 3.70
N ALA A 85 1.33 15.24 3.92
CA ALA A 85 0.99 14.31 2.85
C ALA A 85 -0.26 14.76 2.08
N ASP A 86 -1.29 15.21 2.79
CA ASP A 86 -2.52 15.76 2.21
C ASP A 86 -2.23 16.92 1.26
N LEU A 87 -1.48 17.92 1.75
CA LEU A 87 -1.15 19.11 0.97
C LEU A 87 -0.29 18.77 -0.27
N CYS A 88 0.55 17.73 -0.20
CA CYS A 88 1.34 17.29 -1.36
C CYS A 88 0.45 16.72 -2.48
N VAL A 89 -0.57 15.94 -2.12
CA VAL A 89 -1.41 15.19 -3.08
C VAL A 89 -2.62 15.99 -3.52
N ASN A 90 -3.35 16.59 -2.57
CA ASN A 90 -4.65 17.21 -2.79
C ASN A 90 -4.61 18.74 -2.83
N GLY A 91 -3.47 19.35 -2.50
CA GLY A 91 -3.34 20.80 -2.44
C GLY A 91 -4.02 21.42 -1.22
N ARG A 92 -4.13 22.76 -1.20
CA ARG A 92 -4.72 23.45 -0.06
C ARG A 92 -6.25 23.36 -0.10
N PRO A 93 -6.93 23.34 1.05
CA PRO A 93 -8.38 23.42 1.10
C PRO A 93 -8.93 24.62 0.33
N GLU A 94 -8.28 25.79 0.39
CA GLU A 94 -8.75 27.01 -0.27
C GLU A 94 -8.74 26.91 -1.81
N ASP A 95 -7.85 26.08 -2.36
CA ASP A 95 -7.67 25.84 -3.79
C ASP A 95 -8.72 24.85 -4.34
N GLN A 96 -9.45 24.15 -3.47
CA GLN A 96 -10.49 23.18 -3.85
C GLN A 96 -11.86 23.85 -4.08
N PRO A 97 -12.74 23.21 -4.87
CA PRO A 97 -14.12 23.68 -5.08
C PRO A 97 -14.86 23.88 -3.75
N GLU A 98 -15.73 24.90 -3.66
CA GLU A 98 -16.42 25.28 -2.41
C GLU A 98 -17.10 24.09 -1.70
N GLU A 99 -17.74 23.21 -2.46
CA GLU A 99 -18.42 22.01 -1.96
C GLU A 99 -17.48 21.02 -1.26
N MET A 100 -16.19 21.00 -1.60
CA MET A 100 -15.19 20.09 -1.04
C MET A 100 -14.27 20.75 -0.01
N ARG A 101 -14.36 22.07 0.20
CA ARG A 101 -13.45 22.81 1.10
C ARG A 101 -13.52 22.32 2.55
N ASP A 102 -14.72 22.11 3.06
CA ASP A 102 -14.91 21.64 4.44
C ASP A 102 -14.38 20.21 4.61
N ILE A 103 -14.61 19.36 3.62
CA ILE A 103 -14.08 17.99 3.58
C ILE A 103 -12.55 18.01 3.55
N ALA A 104 -11.96 18.87 2.73
CA ALA A 104 -10.51 19.04 2.63
C ALA A 104 -9.91 19.54 3.95
N ALA A 105 -10.56 20.48 4.63
CA ALA A 105 -10.10 21.00 5.90
C ALA A 105 -10.13 19.95 7.02
N LEU A 106 -11.10 19.03 6.98
CA LEU A 106 -11.30 17.99 8.00
C LEU A 106 -10.69 16.63 7.63
N ARG A 107 -10.13 16.47 6.43
CA ARG A 107 -9.61 15.20 5.92
C ARG A 107 -8.60 14.56 6.86
N THR A 108 -7.63 15.35 7.34
CA THR A 108 -6.62 14.86 8.29
C THR A 108 -7.25 14.34 9.58
N GLU A 109 -8.26 15.04 10.12
CA GLU A 109 -8.96 14.62 11.35
C GLU A 109 -9.75 13.33 11.14
N LEU A 110 -10.44 13.22 10.00
CA LEU A 110 -11.19 12.02 9.63
C LEU A 110 -10.28 10.78 9.61
N PHE A 111 -9.09 10.87 9.01
CA PHE A 111 -8.17 9.74 8.95
C PHE A 111 -7.50 9.43 10.28
N LEU A 112 -7.24 10.43 11.13
CA LEU A 112 -6.79 10.20 12.51
C LEU A 112 -7.83 9.38 13.29
N GLN A 113 -9.12 9.68 13.10
CA GLN A 113 -10.22 8.96 13.74
C GLN A 113 -10.38 7.54 13.18
N ILE A 114 -10.40 7.37 11.85
CA ILE A 114 -10.51 6.04 11.20
C ILE A 114 -9.40 5.09 11.66
N LEU A 115 -8.19 5.60 11.85
CA LEU A 115 -7.02 4.82 12.27
C LEU A 115 -6.89 4.71 13.80
N GLY A 116 -7.74 5.39 14.58
CA GLY A 116 -7.65 5.41 16.04
C GLY A 116 -6.33 6.00 16.55
N LEU A 117 -5.86 7.08 15.92
CA LEU A 117 -4.62 7.81 16.23
C LEU A 117 -4.88 9.13 16.97
N GLU A 118 -6.12 9.42 17.37
CA GLU A 118 -6.51 10.67 18.04
C GLU A 118 -5.65 10.98 19.27
N ASN A 119 -5.40 9.97 20.11
CA ASN A 119 -4.64 10.13 21.36
C ASN A 119 -3.16 10.46 21.13
N CYS A 120 -2.60 10.14 19.96
CA CYS A 120 -1.21 10.38 19.60
C CYS A 120 -1.04 11.33 18.41
N ALA A 121 -2.11 12.04 18.02
CA ALA A 121 -2.09 12.94 16.87
C ALA A 121 -1.01 14.03 16.97
N ASP A 122 -0.82 14.59 18.16
CA ASP A 122 0.16 15.65 18.43
C ASP A 122 1.48 15.11 19.04
N THR A 123 1.66 13.78 19.04
CA THR A 123 2.90 13.12 19.45
C THR A 123 3.83 12.97 18.25
N VAL A 124 5.13 13.17 18.47
CA VAL A 124 6.15 12.96 17.43
C VAL A 124 6.19 11.49 16.99
N VAL A 125 6.37 11.23 15.70
CA VAL A 125 6.44 9.86 15.17
C VAL A 125 7.65 9.12 15.77
N GLY A 126 8.77 9.83 15.92
CA GLY A 126 10.00 9.26 16.47
C GLY A 126 10.66 8.23 15.54
N ASN A 127 11.74 7.64 16.04
CA ASN A 127 12.47 6.54 15.41
C ASN A 127 13.21 5.72 16.49
N ALA A 128 14.22 4.94 16.11
CA ALA A 128 15.00 4.15 17.06
C ALA A 128 15.79 4.99 18.09
N LEU A 129 16.11 6.25 17.78
CA LEU A 129 16.91 7.15 18.64
C LEU A 129 16.05 8.16 19.38
N LEU A 130 14.98 8.64 18.73
CA LEU A 130 14.02 9.59 19.28
C LEU A 130 12.73 8.84 19.64
N ARG A 131 12.44 8.74 20.94
CA ARG A 131 11.18 8.13 21.40
C ARG A 131 9.99 8.94 20.85
N GLY A 132 9.03 8.22 20.25
CA GLY A 132 7.79 8.77 19.73
C GLY A 132 6.63 7.82 19.97
N VAL A 133 5.77 7.66 18.97
CA VAL A 133 4.65 6.71 19.00
C VAL A 133 5.13 5.24 19.06
N SER A 134 4.25 4.34 19.49
CA SER A 134 4.52 2.90 19.52
C SER A 134 4.74 2.31 18.12
N GLY A 135 5.27 1.09 18.02
CA GLY A 135 5.47 0.41 16.72
C GLY A 135 4.19 0.22 15.92
N GLY A 136 3.11 -0.23 16.59
CA GLY A 136 1.79 -0.39 15.95
C GLY A 136 1.14 0.94 15.55
N GLU A 137 1.28 1.99 16.37
CA GLU A 137 0.88 3.33 15.97
C GLU A 137 1.69 3.82 14.78
N ARG A 138 3.01 3.63 14.75
CA ARG A 138 3.85 4.05 13.62
C ARG A 138 3.44 3.38 12.31
N LYS A 139 3.11 2.08 12.33
CA LYS A 139 2.59 1.40 11.13
C LYS A 139 1.23 1.99 10.70
N ARG A 140 0.35 2.31 11.66
CA ARG A 140 -0.90 3.04 11.37
C ARG A 140 -0.62 4.43 10.78
N VAL A 141 0.42 5.13 11.21
CA VAL A 141 0.87 6.39 10.58
C VAL A 141 1.32 6.14 9.14
N THR A 142 2.10 5.09 8.87
CA THR A 142 2.52 4.73 7.49
C THR A 142 1.32 4.47 6.58
N VAL A 143 0.32 3.71 7.06
CA VAL A 143 -0.92 3.46 6.32
C VAL A 143 -1.69 4.76 6.11
N GLY A 144 -1.82 5.58 7.17
CA GLY A 144 -2.55 6.84 7.14
C GLY A 144 -1.94 7.91 6.24
N GLU A 145 -0.62 8.01 6.19
CA GLU A 145 0.09 8.95 5.32
C GLU A 145 -0.28 8.74 3.85
N VAL A 146 -0.44 7.48 3.43
CA VAL A 146 -0.91 7.16 2.08
C VAL A 146 -2.44 7.36 1.98
N LEU A 147 -3.22 6.90 2.97
CA LEU A 147 -4.69 7.00 2.96
C LEU A 147 -5.22 8.42 2.80
N VAL A 148 -4.56 9.39 3.44
CA VAL A 148 -4.92 10.81 3.37
C VAL A 148 -4.80 11.36 1.94
N GLY A 149 -3.99 10.71 1.08
CA GLY A 149 -3.90 11.03 -0.35
C GLY A 149 -5.21 10.83 -1.12
N GLY A 150 -6.18 10.08 -0.59
CA GLY A 150 -7.51 9.95 -1.19
C GLY A 150 -7.56 9.07 -2.44
N GLN A 151 -6.59 8.18 -2.63
CA GLN A 151 -6.60 7.21 -3.72
C GLN A 151 -7.80 6.25 -3.63
N SER A 152 -8.16 5.61 -4.74
CA SER A 152 -9.31 4.67 -4.77
C SER A 152 -8.91 3.21 -4.61
N LEU A 153 -7.64 2.88 -4.90
CA LEU A 153 -7.07 1.56 -4.71
C LEU A 153 -5.86 1.67 -3.77
N PHE A 154 -5.91 0.95 -2.64
CA PHE A 154 -4.78 0.86 -1.71
C PHE A 154 -4.11 -0.50 -1.79
N LEU A 155 -2.79 -0.48 -1.90
CA LEU A 155 -1.94 -1.65 -1.97
C LEU A 155 -1.04 -1.64 -0.73
N CYS A 156 -1.13 -2.67 0.09
CA CYS A 156 -0.39 -2.75 1.36
C CYS A 156 0.55 -3.95 1.34
N ASP A 157 1.86 -3.68 1.35
CA ASP A 157 2.89 -4.72 1.28
C ASP A 157 3.42 -5.08 2.66
N GLU A 158 3.12 -6.29 3.13
CA GLU A 158 3.62 -6.88 4.39
C GLU A 158 3.50 -5.97 5.62
N ILE A 159 2.36 -5.27 5.74
CA ILE A 159 2.10 -4.29 6.82
C ILE A 159 2.03 -4.89 8.23
N SER A 160 1.97 -6.22 8.37
CA SER A 160 2.02 -6.92 9.66
C SER A 160 3.44 -7.19 10.17
N THR A 161 4.48 -6.90 9.38
CA THR A 161 5.87 -7.19 9.74
C THR A 161 6.27 -6.41 11.01
N GLY A 162 6.70 -7.13 12.04
CA GLY A 162 7.12 -6.51 13.31
C GLY A 162 5.99 -6.05 14.22
N LEU A 163 4.75 -6.48 13.95
CA LEU A 163 3.58 -6.24 14.80
C LEU A 163 3.10 -7.51 15.47
N ASP A 164 2.39 -7.33 16.59
CA ASP A 164 1.60 -8.39 17.22
C ASP A 164 0.25 -8.57 16.50
N SER A 165 -0.43 -9.68 16.82
CA SER A 165 -1.71 -10.03 16.18
C SER A 165 -2.80 -8.99 16.45
N ALA A 166 -2.80 -8.38 17.65
CA ALA A 166 -3.78 -7.36 18.03
C ALA A 166 -3.60 -6.07 17.20
N ALA A 167 -2.38 -5.52 17.11
CA ALA A 167 -2.13 -4.33 16.29
C ALA A 167 -2.40 -4.59 14.81
N THR A 168 -2.07 -5.80 14.31
CA THR A 168 -2.39 -6.19 12.94
C THR A 168 -3.90 -6.18 12.69
N PHE A 169 -4.68 -6.79 13.59
CA PHE A 169 -6.13 -6.81 13.50
C PHE A 169 -6.74 -5.40 13.50
N ASP A 170 -6.25 -4.51 14.38
CA ASP A 170 -6.71 -3.12 14.44
C ASP A 170 -6.47 -2.36 13.13
N ILE A 171 -5.29 -2.52 12.51
CA ILE A 171 -4.98 -1.92 11.20
C ILE A 171 -5.91 -2.45 10.12
N ILE A 172 -6.10 -3.77 10.04
CA ILE A 172 -6.96 -4.38 9.02
C ILE A 172 -8.42 -3.97 9.22
N LYS A 173 -8.89 -3.88 10.46
CA LYS A 173 -10.23 -3.39 10.80
C LYS A 173 -10.42 -1.91 10.42
N ALA A 174 -9.39 -1.08 10.59
CA ALA A 174 -9.43 0.31 10.13
C ALA A 174 -9.52 0.40 8.60
N LEU A 175 -8.73 -0.40 7.86
CA LEU A 175 -8.81 -0.50 6.40
C LEU A 175 -10.18 -1.01 5.92
N ARG A 176 -10.74 -2.00 6.62
CA ARG A 176 -12.10 -2.50 6.36
C ARG A 176 -13.16 -1.42 6.57
N THR A 177 -13.02 -0.62 7.63
CA THR A 177 -13.91 0.51 7.91
C THR A 177 -13.82 1.54 6.79
N TRP A 178 -12.60 1.93 6.42
CA TRP A 178 -12.33 2.84 5.30
C TRP A 178 -12.97 2.35 3.98
N CYS A 179 -12.74 1.09 3.64
CA CYS A 179 -13.29 0.44 2.45
C CYS A 179 -14.83 0.51 2.41
N LYS A 180 -15.49 0.22 3.54
CA LYS A 180 -16.95 0.30 3.66
C LYS A 180 -17.50 1.72 3.64
N THR A 181 -16.82 2.68 4.27
CA THR A 181 -17.31 4.06 4.40
C THR A 181 -17.06 4.91 3.16
N LEU A 182 -15.91 4.71 2.50
CA LEU A 182 -15.46 5.55 1.38
C LEU A 182 -15.49 4.82 0.04
N GLY A 183 -15.77 3.50 0.02
CA GLY A 183 -15.99 2.72 -1.19
C GLY A 183 -14.73 2.41 -2.01
N GLY A 184 -13.54 2.68 -1.47
CA GLY A 184 -12.29 2.31 -2.11
C GLY A 184 -11.95 0.83 -1.90
N SER A 185 -11.08 0.30 -2.75
CA SER A 185 -10.63 -1.10 -2.68
C SER A 185 -9.27 -1.20 -2.01
N VAL A 186 -9.02 -2.30 -1.30
CA VAL A 186 -7.75 -2.54 -0.62
C VAL A 186 -7.23 -3.93 -0.95
N ILE A 187 -5.94 -4.02 -1.29
CA ILE A 187 -5.22 -5.28 -1.46
C ILE A 187 -4.12 -5.33 -0.42
N VAL A 188 -4.12 -6.34 0.43
CA VAL A 188 -3.14 -6.48 1.52
C VAL A 188 -2.37 -7.78 1.36
N ALA A 189 -1.04 -7.70 1.29
CA ALA A 189 -0.17 -8.86 1.39
C ALA A 189 0.18 -9.16 2.84
N LEU A 190 -0.20 -10.36 3.32
CA LEU A 190 0.13 -10.84 4.66
C LEU A 190 0.78 -12.23 4.55
N LEU A 191 1.77 -12.48 5.40
CA LEU A 191 2.50 -13.75 5.37
C LEU A 191 1.76 -14.86 6.12
N GLN A 192 1.30 -14.60 7.35
CA GLN A 192 0.56 -15.56 8.19
C GLN A 192 -0.46 -14.82 9.05
N PRO A 193 -1.60 -14.40 8.46
CA PRO A 193 -2.65 -13.72 9.20
C PRO A 193 -3.41 -14.69 10.11
N THR A 194 -3.86 -14.22 11.27
CA THR A 194 -4.76 -14.98 12.16
C THR A 194 -6.16 -15.12 11.53
N PRO A 195 -7.00 -16.06 12.00
CA PRO A 195 -8.32 -16.30 11.40
C PRO A 195 -9.21 -15.05 11.47
N GLU A 196 -9.15 -14.33 12.59
CA GLU A 196 -9.89 -13.07 12.79
C GLU A 196 -9.52 -12.00 11.76
N VAL A 197 -8.25 -11.95 11.36
CA VAL A 197 -7.75 -11.04 10.31
C VAL A 197 -8.24 -11.49 8.94
N VAL A 198 -8.13 -12.79 8.64
CA VAL A 198 -8.62 -13.37 7.37
C VAL A 198 -10.11 -13.12 7.19
N GLU A 199 -10.91 -13.18 8.26
CA GLU A 199 -12.35 -12.92 8.22
C GLU A 199 -12.74 -11.52 7.75
N GLN A 200 -11.84 -10.54 7.86
CA GLN A 200 -12.11 -9.18 7.40
C GLN A 200 -12.10 -9.04 5.88
N PHE A 201 -11.53 -10.00 5.14
CA PHE A 201 -11.38 -9.96 3.68
C PHE A 201 -12.57 -10.60 2.96
N ASP A 202 -12.85 -10.09 1.77
CA ASP A 202 -13.89 -10.58 0.87
C ASP A 202 -13.32 -11.67 -0.07
N ASP A 203 -12.17 -11.37 -0.67
CA ASP A 203 -11.50 -12.24 -1.64
C ASP A 203 -10.08 -12.61 -1.16
N ILE A 204 -9.60 -13.78 -1.60
CA ILE A 204 -8.23 -14.23 -1.40
C ILE A 204 -7.58 -14.41 -2.78
N LEU A 205 -6.40 -13.83 -2.94
CA LEU A 205 -5.50 -14.03 -4.07
C LEU A 205 -4.27 -14.81 -3.57
N MET A 206 -4.15 -16.05 -4.00
CA MET A 206 -3.09 -16.94 -3.56
C MET A 206 -2.01 -17.07 -4.64
N VAL A 207 -0.77 -16.81 -4.26
CA VAL A 207 0.40 -16.87 -5.17
C VAL A 207 1.43 -17.85 -4.62
N ASN A 208 2.00 -18.69 -5.49
CA ASN A 208 3.11 -19.56 -5.14
C ASN A 208 4.15 -19.55 -6.25
N GLU A 209 5.41 -19.23 -5.93
CA GLU A 209 6.51 -19.12 -6.90
C GLU A 209 6.15 -18.27 -8.14
N GLY A 210 5.36 -17.22 -7.94
CA GLY A 210 4.88 -16.34 -9.02
C GLY A 210 3.77 -16.91 -9.90
N HIS A 211 3.23 -18.09 -9.60
CA HIS A 211 1.99 -18.62 -10.19
C HIS A 211 0.79 -18.28 -9.32
N MET A 212 -0.35 -17.98 -9.95
CA MET A 212 -1.62 -17.80 -9.24
C MET A 212 -2.27 -19.15 -9.00
N VAL A 213 -2.43 -19.51 -7.73
CA VAL A 213 -3.00 -20.79 -7.30
C VAL A 213 -4.52 -20.68 -7.10
N TYR A 214 -4.98 -19.52 -6.67
CA TYR A 214 -6.39 -19.26 -6.41
C TYR A 214 -6.65 -17.76 -6.47
N HIS A 215 -7.80 -17.36 -6.99
CA HIS A 215 -8.31 -16.01 -6.86
C HIS A 215 -9.84 -16.01 -6.86
N GLY A 216 -10.44 -15.63 -5.73
CA GLY A 216 -11.88 -15.65 -5.57
C GLY A 216 -12.33 -15.44 -4.12
N PRO A 217 -13.62 -15.71 -3.82
CA PRO A 217 -14.21 -15.46 -2.52
C PRO A 217 -13.54 -16.25 -1.41
N ARG A 218 -13.24 -15.58 -0.29
CA ARG A 218 -12.69 -16.20 0.92
C ARG A 218 -13.49 -17.43 1.37
N THR A 219 -14.81 -17.41 1.22
CA THR A 219 -15.70 -18.48 1.69
C THR A 219 -15.60 -19.75 0.86
N GLU A 220 -15.17 -19.67 -0.41
CA GLU A 220 -15.12 -20.82 -1.33
C GLU A 220 -13.75 -21.51 -1.36
N ILE A 221 -12.71 -20.92 -0.77
CA ILE A 221 -11.33 -21.42 -0.91
C ILE A 221 -11.12 -22.80 -0.27
N LEU A 222 -11.73 -23.07 0.90
CA LEU A 222 -11.54 -24.36 1.58
C LEU A 222 -12.22 -25.50 0.82
N ASP A 223 -13.43 -25.27 0.32
CA ASP A 223 -14.15 -26.22 -0.52
C ASP A 223 -13.38 -26.49 -1.82
N TYR A 224 -12.79 -25.45 -2.42
CA TYR A 224 -11.95 -25.58 -3.61
C TYR A 224 -10.76 -26.53 -3.41
N PHE A 225 -10.08 -26.46 -2.26
CA PHE A 225 -8.97 -27.34 -1.93
C PHE A 225 -9.42 -28.75 -1.50
N ASP A 226 -10.57 -28.86 -0.83
CA ASP A 226 -11.13 -30.16 -0.42
C ASP A 226 -11.54 -31.03 -1.63
N GLU A 227 -12.15 -30.42 -2.65
CA GLU A 227 -12.44 -31.07 -3.93
C GLU A 227 -11.18 -31.59 -4.65
N ARG A 228 -10.03 -30.95 -4.41
CA ARG A 228 -8.73 -31.29 -5.00
C ARG A 228 -7.90 -32.22 -4.13
N GLY A 229 -8.48 -32.73 -3.05
CA GLY A 229 -7.87 -33.75 -2.21
C GLY A 229 -7.19 -33.25 -0.94
N PHE A 230 -7.32 -31.96 -0.60
CA PHE A 230 -6.70 -31.35 0.59
C PHE A 230 -7.77 -30.86 1.57
N SER A 231 -7.86 -31.47 2.75
CA SER A 231 -8.82 -31.04 3.79
C SER A 231 -8.10 -30.33 4.93
N CYS A 232 -8.61 -29.17 5.32
CA CYS A 232 -8.13 -28.44 6.49
C CYS A 232 -8.57 -29.16 7.79
N PRO A 233 -7.64 -29.56 8.68
CA PRO A 233 -8.00 -30.11 9.98
C PRO A 233 -8.61 -29.04 10.90
N PRO A 234 -9.48 -29.40 11.86
CA PRO A 234 -10.21 -28.44 12.70
C PRO A 234 -9.34 -27.67 13.72
N ARG A 235 -8.09 -28.06 13.92
CA ARG A 235 -7.14 -27.41 14.85
C ARG A 235 -6.04 -26.62 14.15
N VAL A 236 -6.06 -26.56 12.82
CA VAL A 236 -5.07 -25.86 12.02
C VAL A 236 -5.71 -24.58 11.49
N ASP A 237 -4.95 -23.48 11.54
CA ASP A 237 -5.38 -22.22 10.95
C ASP A 237 -5.56 -22.39 9.42
N PRO A 238 -6.70 -21.97 8.84
CA PRO A 238 -6.91 -22.02 7.40
C PRO A 238 -5.78 -21.38 6.57
N ALA A 239 -5.22 -20.24 7.00
CA ALA A 239 -4.14 -19.58 6.27
C ALA A 239 -2.85 -20.40 6.30
N ASP A 240 -2.49 -20.95 7.45
CA ASP A 240 -1.33 -21.84 7.58
C ASP A 240 -1.52 -23.12 6.76
N PHE A 241 -2.71 -23.72 6.81
CA PHE A 241 -3.05 -24.88 5.99
C PHE A 241 -2.83 -24.61 4.50
N LEU A 242 -3.35 -23.49 3.97
CA LEU A 242 -3.20 -23.12 2.56
C LEU A 242 -1.72 -22.95 2.17
N ILE A 243 -0.95 -22.26 3.01
CA ILE A 243 0.48 -22.03 2.80
C ILE A 243 1.27 -23.36 2.83
N GLU A 244 0.93 -24.28 3.73
CA GLU A 244 1.57 -25.59 3.82
C GLU A 244 1.24 -26.49 2.65
N VAL A 245 -0.01 -26.45 2.17
CA VAL A 245 -0.44 -27.20 0.98
C VAL A 245 0.36 -26.77 -0.25
N THR A 246 0.56 -25.47 -0.43
CA THR A 246 1.27 -24.93 -1.61
C THR A 246 2.80 -24.98 -1.48
N SER A 247 3.35 -25.07 -0.28
CA SER A 247 4.82 -25.20 -0.05
C SER A 247 5.35 -26.64 -0.18
N GLY A 248 4.58 -27.56 -0.76
CA GLY A 248 4.97 -28.96 -0.98
C GLY A 248 4.79 -29.88 0.23
N ARG A 249 4.21 -29.39 1.33
CA ARG A 249 3.83 -30.21 2.51
C ARG A 249 2.37 -30.70 2.45
N GLY A 250 1.67 -30.43 1.35
CA GLY A 250 0.26 -30.79 1.17
C GLY A 250 -0.07 -32.27 1.35
N HIS A 251 0.89 -33.19 1.17
CA HIS A 251 0.66 -34.62 1.42
C HIS A 251 0.21 -34.95 2.86
N GLY A 252 0.56 -34.11 3.85
CA GLY A 252 0.09 -34.26 5.23
C GLY A 252 -1.42 -34.02 5.39
N TYR A 253 -2.05 -33.34 4.42
CA TYR A 253 -3.44 -32.93 4.44
C TYR A 253 -4.32 -33.68 3.44
N SER A 254 -3.83 -34.79 2.90
CA SER A 254 -4.60 -35.58 1.93
C SER A 254 -5.85 -36.18 2.57
N ASN A 255 -7.01 -35.92 1.98
CA ASN A 255 -8.31 -36.44 2.45
C ASN A 255 -8.69 -37.81 1.83
N GLY A 256 -7.85 -38.36 0.96
CA GLY A 256 -8.06 -39.64 0.28
C GLY A 256 -9.10 -39.64 -0.84
N LYS A 257 -9.72 -38.50 -1.18
CA LYS A 257 -10.64 -38.37 -2.34
C LYS A 257 -9.92 -38.47 -3.68
N VAL A 258 -8.67 -38.02 -3.70
CA VAL A 258 -7.77 -38.07 -4.86
C VAL A 258 -6.62 -38.99 -4.51
N GLU A 259 -6.19 -39.84 -5.44
CA GLU A 259 -5.02 -40.69 -5.22
C GLU A 259 -3.79 -39.83 -4.95
N ARG A 260 -2.92 -40.27 -4.03
CA ARG A 260 -1.76 -39.50 -3.59
C ARG A 260 -0.80 -39.12 -4.72
N LYS A 261 -0.81 -39.88 -5.82
CA LYS A 261 0.01 -39.63 -7.03
C LYS A 261 -0.51 -38.49 -7.90
N ASP A 262 -1.82 -38.23 -7.85
CA ASP A 262 -2.50 -37.24 -8.68
C ASP A 262 -2.70 -35.90 -7.94
N LEU A 263 -2.25 -35.81 -6.69
CA LEU A 263 -2.23 -34.56 -5.93
C LEU A 263 -1.26 -33.58 -6.58
N ALA A 264 -1.68 -32.33 -6.70
CA ALA A 264 -0.80 -31.26 -7.13
C ALA A 264 0.37 -31.09 -6.14
N VAL A 265 1.59 -31.05 -6.68
CA VAL A 265 2.81 -30.85 -5.88
C VAL A 265 3.52 -29.57 -6.32
N SER A 266 3.57 -29.30 -7.64
CA SER A 266 4.24 -28.12 -8.15
C SER A 266 3.30 -26.90 -8.22
N SER A 267 3.88 -25.70 -8.16
CA SER A 267 3.17 -24.44 -8.37
C SER A 267 2.44 -24.38 -9.71
N GLU A 268 3.01 -25.00 -10.74
CA GLU A 268 2.43 -25.09 -12.09
C GLU A 268 1.19 -26.01 -12.11
N ASP A 269 1.22 -27.15 -11.41
CA ASP A 269 0.06 -28.04 -11.29
C ASP A 269 -1.13 -27.32 -10.65
N PHE A 270 -0.87 -26.60 -9.56
CA PHE A 270 -1.90 -25.81 -8.88
C PHE A 270 -2.49 -24.73 -9.81
N ASN A 271 -1.65 -24.04 -10.58
CA ASN A 271 -2.09 -23.05 -11.56
C ASN A 271 -2.93 -23.68 -12.68
N ASN A 272 -2.54 -24.84 -13.19
CA ASN A 272 -3.29 -25.57 -14.22
C ASN A 272 -4.67 -26.00 -13.72
N LEU A 273 -4.73 -26.51 -12.48
CA LEU A 273 -6.00 -26.84 -11.81
C LEU A 273 -6.89 -25.62 -11.58
N PHE A 274 -6.28 -24.47 -11.27
CA PHE A 274 -7.01 -23.22 -11.12
C PHE A 274 -7.57 -22.73 -12.45
N CYS A 275 -6.77 -22.73 -13.52
CA CYS A 275 -7.22 -22.37 -14.87
C CYS A 275 -8.40 -23.23 -15.37
N GLN A 276 -8.49 -24.49 -14.93
CA GLN A 276 -9.59 -25.39 -15.28
C GLN A 276 -10.87 -25.18 -14.45
N SER A 277 -10.73 -24.51 -13.30
CA SER A 277 -11.80 -24.32 -12.32
C SER A 277 -12.96 -23.46 -12.84
N SER A 278 -14.13 -23.64 -12.25
CA SER A 278 -15.32 -22.80 -12.51
C SER A 278 -15.07 -21.35 -12.10
N ILE A 279 -14.32 -21.12 -11.01
CA ILE A 279 -13.97 -19.79 -10.49
C ILE A 279 -13.17 -19.01 -11.53
N TYR A 280 -12.09 -19.59 -12.04
CA TYR A 280 -11.27 -18.95 -13.09
C TYR A 280 -12.08 -18.69 -14.35
N LYS A 281 -12.91 -19.64 -14.80
CA LYS A 281 -13.77 -19.46 -15.98
C LYS A 281 -14.75 -18.30 -15.82
N LYS A 282 -15.37 -18.14 -14.64
CA LYS A 282 -16.25 -17.01 -14.33
C LYS A 282 -15.49 -15.68 -14.42
N THR A 283 -14.30 -15.62 -13.80
CA THR A 283 -13.45 -14.43 -13.85
C THR A 283 -13.01 -14.10 -15.27
N HIS A 284 -12.55 -15.09 -16.04
CA HIS A 284 -12.14 -14.89 -17.42
C HIS A 284 -13.30 -14.46 -18.33
N GLN A 285 -14.52 -14.94 -18.08
CA GLN A 285 -15.74 -14.45 -18.76
C GLN A 285 -16.08 -13.01 -18.37
N ALA A 286 -15.83 -12.61 -17.13
CA ALA A 286 -15.99 -11.22 -16.72
C ALA A 286 -14.93 -10.32 -17.38
N ILE A 287 -13.67 -10.74 -17.42
CA ILE A 287 -12.60 -10.00 -18.11
C ILE A 287 -12.95 -9.82 -19.60
N SER A 288 -13.38 -10.89 -20.28
CA SER A 288 -13.70 -10.83 -21.71
C SER A 288 -14.92 -9.97 -22.05
N LYS A 289 -15.87 -9.84 -21.11
CA LYS A 289 -17.01 -8.92 -21.27
C LYS A 289 -16.59 -7.45 -21.18
N GLY A 290 -15.41 -7.14 -20.63
CA GLY A 290 -14.94 -5.76 -20.42
C GLY A 290 -15.70 -5.03 -19.30
N PHE A 291 -15.41 -3.74 -19.12
CA PHE A 291 -15.99 -2.93 -18.05
C PHE A 291 -17.46 -2.55 -18.36
N ASN A 292 -18.41 -3.33 -17.84
CA ASN A 292 -19.85 -3.15 -18.08
C ASN A 292 -20.64 -3.05 -16.76
N GLU A 293 -21.77 -2.33 -16.81
CA GLU A 293 -22.69 -2.11 -15.68
C GLU A 293 -23.19 -3.41 -15.03
N HIS A 294 -23.37 -4.48 -15.83
CA HIS A 294 -23.80 -5.80 -15.35
C HIS A 294 -22.77 -6.56 -14.49
N GLN A 295 -21.55 -6.06 -14.33
CA GLN A 295 -20.54 -6.63 -13.43
C GLN A 295 -20.68 -6.14 -11.99
N PHE A 296 -21.49 -5.10 -11.77
CA PHE A 296 -21.71 -4.49 -10.48
C PHE A 296 -23.02 -4.98 -9.90
N GLU A 297 -23.01 -5.32 -8.61
CA GLU A 297 -24.24 -5.68 -7.89
C GLU A 297 -25.18 -4.47 -7.78
N ASN A 298 -24.62 -3.25 -7.69
CA ASN A 298 -25.37 -2.00 -7.64
C ASN A 298 -24.99 -1.05 -8.79
N PRO A 299 -25.96 -0.38 -9.43
CA PRO A 299 -25.70 0.67 -10.44
C PRO A 299 -24.86 1.85 -9.90
N GLU A 300 -24.99 2.14 -8.61
CA GLU A 300 -24.24 3.23 -7.94
C GLU A 300 -22.74 2.96 -7.92
N ASP A 301 -22.33 1.70 -7.76
CA ASP A 301 -20.92 1.32 -7.70
C ASP A 301 -20.26 1.44 -9.09
N PHE A 302 -21.02 1.16 -10.15
CA PHE A 302 -20.59 1.41 -11.53
C PHE A 302 -20.41 2.92 -11.78
N GLN A 303 -21.34 3.75 -11.31
CA GLN A 303 -21.23 5.20 -11.45
C GLN A 303 -20.03 5.77 -10.69
N LYS A 304 -19.78 5.30 -9.46
CA LYS A 304 -18.59 5.67 -8.66
C LYS A 304 -17.29 5.25 -9.33
N ALA A 305 -17.20 4.01 -9.80
CA ALA A 305 -16.00 3.52 -10.50
C ALA A 305 -15.74 4.32 -11.80
N LYS A 306 -16.80 4.70 -12.52
CA LYS A 306 -16.72 5.53 -13.73
C LYS A 306 -16.37 6.99 -13.42
N SER A 307 -16.87 7.57 -12.33
CA SER A 307 -16.52 8.93 -11.91
C SER A 307 -15.07 9.02 -11.49
N VAL A 308 -14.56 8.04 -10.73
CA VAL A 308 -13.15 7.93 -10.37
C VAL A 308 -12.28 7.82 -11.61
N ALA A 309 -12.64 6.95 -12.57
CA ALA A 309 -11.92 6.81 -13.82
C ALA A 309 -11.90 8.12 -14.65
N ASN A 310 -13.02 8.85 -14.68
CA ASN A 310 -13.11 10.13 -15.37
C ASN A 310 -12.31 11.24 -14.66
N LEU A 311 -12.26 11.23 -13.33
CA LEU A 311 -11.42 12.14 -12.55
C LEU A 311 -9.93 11.88 -12.83
N ALA A 312 -9.55 10.60 -12.89
CA ALA A 312 -8.18 10.16 -13.19
C ALA A 312 -7.76 10.41 -14.66
N ARG A 313 -8.73 10.49 -15.60
CA ARG A 313 -8.53 10.90 -17.00
C ARG A 313 -8.21 12.38 -17.16
N SER A 314 -8.57 13.21 -16.17
CA SER A 314 -8.20 14.62 -16.19
C SER A 314 -6.69 14.71 -16.04
N LYS A 315 -6.01 14.74 -17.18
CA LYS A 315 -4.57 14.93 -17.33
C LYS A 315 -4.21 16.37 -16.94
N GLN A 316 -4.52 16.77 -15.72
CA GLN A 316 -3.85 17.90 -15.10
C GLN A 316 -2.37 17.52 -15.11
N LYS A 317 -1.57 18.33 -15.81
CA LYS A 317 -0.15 18.07 -16.14
C LYS A 317 0.77 17.91 -14.92
N SER A 318 0.24 17.93 -13.69
CA SER A 318 1.00 17.83 -12.46
C SER A 318 0.51 16.64 -11.63
N GLU A 319 1.45 15.77 -11.29
CA GLU A 319 1.29 14.68 -10.32
C GLU A 319 1.04 15.22 -8.90
N PHE A 320 1.34 16.51 -8.67
CA PHE A 320 1.23 17.19 -7.39
C PHE A 320 -0.09 17.98 -7.28
N GLY A 321 -0.65 18.02 -6.07
CA GLY A 321 -1.81 18.86 -5.76
C GLY A 321 -1.50 20.37 -5.74
N LEU A 322 -0.21 20.73 -5.72
CA LEU A 322 0.26 22.11 -5.64
C LEU A 322 1.19 22.47 -6.80
N ALA A 323 1.13 23.73 -7.23
CA ALA A 323 2.08 24.29 -8.17
C ALA A 323 3.51 24.33 -7.59
N PHE A 324 4.52 24.44 -8.45
CA PHE A 324 5.94 24.38 -8.09
C PHE A 324 6.33 25.30 -6.90
N VAL A 325 5.91 26.57 -6.93
CA VAL A 325 6.27 27.55 -5.89
C VAL A 325 5.61 27.22 -4.55
N PRO A 326 4.28 27.01 -4.46
CA PRO A 326 3.63 26.51 -3.24
C PRO A 326 4.24 25.21 -2.70
N SER A 327 4.54 24.23 -3.57
CA SER A 327 5.18 22.97 -3.18
C SER A 327 6.57 23.19 -2.59
N THR A 328 7.37 24.05 -3.22
CA THR A 328 8.70 24.43 -2.72
C THR A 328 8.61 25.11 -1.36
N MET A 329 7.66 26.03 -1.20
CA MET A 329 7.46 26.72 0.08
C MET A 329 6.97 25.76 1.17
N LEU A 330 6.11 24.79 0.83
CA LEU A 330 5.66 23.74 1.74
C LEU A 330 6.85 22.90 2.24
N LEU A 331 7.74 22.48 1.33
CA LEU A 331 8.96 21.76 1.67
C LEU A 331 9.91 22.59 2.54
N LEU A 332 10.12 23.86 2.22
CA LEU A 332 10.95 24.77 3.01
C LEU A 332 10.39 24.98 4.42
N ASN A 333 9.08 25.16 4.55
CA ASN A 333 8.42 25.31 5.84
C ASN A 333 8.57 24.03 6.70
N ARG A 334 8.40 22.85 6.09
CA ARG A 334 8.66 21.57 6.76
C ARG A 334 10.12 21.48 7.20
N GLN A 335 11.08 21.81 6.32
CA GLN A 335 12.51 21.75 6.62
C GLN A 335 12.90 22.70 7.75
N LYS A 336 12.36 23.93 7.75
CA LYS A 336 12.53 24.91 8.81
C LYS A 336 12.05 24.36 10.15
N LEU A 337 10.88 23.73 10.19
CA LEU A 337 10.32 23.15 11.40
C LEU A 337 11.19 21.99 11.93
N ILE A 338 11.68 21.12 11.05
CA ILE A 338 12.61 20.04 11.41
C ILE A 338 13.89 20.61 12.05
N TRP A 339 14.49 21.63 11.44
CA TRP A 339 15.70 22.29 11.97
C TRP A 339 15.45 22.92 13.33
N LEU A 340 14.35 23.65 13.50
CA LEU A 340 14.01 24.27 14.79
C LEU A 340 13.79 23.24 15.91
N ARG A 341 13.42 21.99 15.57
CA ARG A 341 13.24 20.88 16.52
C ARG A 341 14.48 20.02 16.72
N ASP A 342 15.59 20.31 16.03
CA ASP A 342 16.89 19.65 16.23
C ASP A 342 17.96 20.66 16.70
N PRO A 343 17.87 21.15 17.96
CA PRO A 343 18.81 22.12 18.49
C PRO A 343 20.28 21.64 18.48
N PRO A 344 20.61 20.36 18.79
CA PRO A 344 21.98 19.88 18.71
C PRO A 344 22.60 20.06 17.32
N LEU A 345 21.84 19.76 16.25
CA LEU A 345 22.33 19.94 14.89
C LEU A 345 22.58 21.41 14.56
N LEU A 346 21.65 22.30 14.94
CA LEU A 346 21.79 23.74 14.72
C LEU A 346 23.00 24.34 15.43
N TRP A 347 23.17 24.02 16.72
CA TRP A 347 24.31 24.48 17.51
C TRP A 347 25.61 23.87 17.00
N GLY A 348 25.61 22.59 16.61
CA GLY A 348 26.75 21.93 16.00
C GLY A 348 27.20 22.62 14.72
N LYS A 349 26.26 22.98 13.83
CA LYS A 349 26.54 23.73 12.61
C LYS A 349 27.06 25.15 12.86
N LEU A 350 26.47 25.85 13.83
CA LEU A 350 26.93 27.19 14.21
C LEU A 350 28.35 27.16 14.79
N PHE A 351 28.64 26.18 15.65
CA PHE A 351 29.95 25.98 16.25
C PHE A 351 31.00 25.56 15.21
N GLU A 352 30.67 24.64 14.30
CA GLU A 352 31.49 24.25 13.16
C GLU A 352 31.87 25.49 12.32
N ALA A 353 30.89 26.31 11.95
CA ALA A 353 31.12 27.53 11.18
C ALA A 353 32.00 28.54 11.93
N LEU A 354 31.80 28.70 13.24
CA LEU A 354 32.60 29.59 14.07
C LEU A 354 34.06 29.12 14.13
N ILE A 355 34.31 27.82 14.32
CA ILE A 355 35.67 27.26 14.32
C ILE A 355 36.34 27.46 12.96
N VAL A 356 35.68 27.11 11.86
CA VAL A 356 36.23 27.29 10.52
C VAL A 356 36.55 28.76 10.26
N GLY A 357 35.63 29.66 10.64
CA GLY A 357 35.83 31.10 10.55
C GLY A 357 37.02 31.60 11.38
N LEU A 358 37.19 31.11 12.61
CA LEU A 358 38.34 31.44 13.46
C LEU A 358 39.65 30.92 12.88
N VAL A 359 39.68 29.67 12.39
CA VAL A 359 40.89 29.07 11.80
C VAL A 359 41.31 29.83 10.54
N LEU A 360 40.36 30.13 9.64
CA LEU A 360 40.63 30.97 8.47
C LEU A 360 41.10 32.37 8.89
N GLY A 361 40.44 32.98 9.89
CA GLY A 361 40.83 34.27 10.43
C GLY A 361 42.24 34.29 11.03
N MET A 362 42.67 33.20 11.65
CA MET A 362 44.04 33.04 12.17
C MET A 362 45.06 32.83 11.05
N ILE A 363 44.76 32.00 10.05
CA ILE A 363 45.66 31.76 8.90
C ILE A 363 45.91 33.05 8.13
N TYR A 364 44.85 33.84 7.91
CA TYR A 364 44.91 35.09 7.16
C TYR A 364 45.00 36.32 8.08
N PHE A 365 45.43 36.13 9.33
CA PHE A 365 45.54 37.22 10.28
C PHE A 365 46.60 38.23 9.81
N ASN A 366 46.18 39.48 9.57
CA ASN A 366 47.06 40.59 9.22
C ASN A 366 47.87 40.38 7.92
N VAL A 367 47.31 39.68 6.93
CA VAL A 367 47.93 39.50 5.62
C VAL A 367 48.02 40.84 4.88
N SER A 368 49.18 41.17 4.31
CA SER A 368 49.35 42.43 3.58
C SER A 368 48.59 42.41 2.25
N SER A 369 48.00 43.55 1.89
CA SER A 369 47.22 43.75 0.65
C SER A 369 48.01 43.50 -0.65
N THR A 370 49.34 43.45 -0.57
CA THR A 370 50.23 43.21 -1.70
C THR A 370 50.30 41.76 -2.18
N TYR A 371 49.85 40.78 -1.38
CA TYR A 371 49.92 39.35 -1.77
C TYR A 371 48.73 38.84 -2.60
N TYR A 372 47.67 39.63 -2.77
CA TYR A 372 46.42 39.19 -3.44
C TYR A 372 46.23 39.67 -4.90
N LEU A 373 47.15 40.48 -5.44
CA LEU A 373 47.04 41.08 -6.79
C LEU A 373 48.10 40.56 -7.78
N ARG A 374 48.51 39.30 -7.69
CA ARG A 374 49.38 38.67 -8.69
C ARG A 374 48.76 37.42 -9.30
#